data_AF-A0AA39JPT3-F1
#
_entry.id   AF-A0AA39JPT3-F1
#
_cell.length_a   1.000
_cell.length_b   1.000
_cell.length_c   1.000
_cell.angle_alpha   90.00
_cell.angle_beta   90.00
_cell.angle_gamma   90.00
#
_symmetry.space_group_name_H-M   'P 1'
#
loop_
_entity.id
_entity.type
_entity.pdbx_description
1 polymer ?
#
loop_
_entity_poly.entity_id
_entity_poly.type
_entity_poly.pdbx_seq_one_letter_code
_entity_poly.pdbx_strand_id
1 'polypeptide(L)'
;MTSTASFRVDPDIRFSLLTMQDEVPNYGSTSTTLECVPEDNILIIEENEFDDPAHYSRHVRLYTLLVPLGTLCFFALSLIPLFLLPLPQNNELSEMSFPLPEILTSLALCSLSYHLPESTSVLLWATVRSALIFIAPMLLGVLHQAEYPIPTIRDAAFVRVWVVGLAWAATDAFVGIRNAYKSFRLYSPLEEREQEEVLVRQEDGSSSVSTSLSLLSHLRARAELEESLGEPFLEIPLFVFLLQRIGSLLFSLGTALFLTASLYSYVPHPTSVLEWWWTFPLVIVLQTAVQVFRRPHVRVYVGMVVGLGMFFAGLGVWGALQ
;
A
#
# COMPACT_ATOMS: atom_id res chain seq x y z
N MET A 1 -40.75 22.19 10.44
CA MET A 1 -40.84 20.72 10.49
C MET A 1 -39.84 20.16 9.49
N THR A 2 -38.58 20.09 9.89
CA THR A 2 -37.46 19.60 9.05
C THR A 2 -36.60 18.76 9.96
N SER A 3 -36.83 17.44 9.89
CA SER A 3 -36.13 16.42 10.66
C SER A 3 -34.71 16.28 10.13
N THR A 4 -33.75 16.94 10.77
CA THR A 4 -32.33 16.70 10.57
C THR A 4 -31.96 15.36 11.21
N ALA A 5 -31.97 14.29 10.41
CA ALA A 5 -31.42 13.01 10.81
C ALA A 5 -29.90 13.17 10.95
N SER A 6 -29.40 13.15 12.19
CA SER A 6 -27.97 13.10 12.47
C SER A 6 -27.43 11.75 12.00
N PHE A 7 -26.73 11.74 10.87
CA PHE A 7 -25.98 10.59 10.40
C PHE A 7 -24.77 10.40 11.34
N ARG A 8 -24.96 9.57 12.36
CA ARG A 8 -23.90 9.13 13.28
C ARG A 8 -23.12 8.03 12.57
N VAL A 9 -21.99 8.41 11.98
CA VAL A 9 -20.98 7.46 11.52
C VAL A 9 -20.41 6.80 12.77
N ASP A 10 -20.65 5.50 12.95
CA ASP A 10 -19.96 4.72 13.98
C ASP A 10 -18.46 4.66 13.65
N PRO A 11 -17.58 5.24 14.49
CA PRO A 11 -16.14 5.16 14.28
C PRO A 11 -15.56 3.86 14.86
N ASP A 12 -16.26 2.74 14.71
CA ASP A 12 -15.94 1.47 15.39
C ASP A 12 -15.65 0.33 14.40
N ILE A 13 -14.88 0.64 13.35
CA ILE A 13 -13.97 -0.36 12.77
C ILE A 13 -12.58 -0.02 13.30
N ARG A 14 -12.41 -0.32 14.59
CA ARG A 14 -11.12 -0.34 15.25
C ARG A 14 -10.27 -1.40 14.58
N PHE A 15 -9.15 -0.97 13.99
CA PHE A 15 -7.93 -1.77 14.08
C PHE A 15 -7.62 -1.86 15.58
N SER A 16 -7.97 -3.00 16.18
CA SER A 16 -7.66 -3.33 17.57
C SER A 16 -6.17 -3.63 17.71
N LEU A 17 -5.35 -2.60 17.51
CA LEU A 17 -3.99 -2.54 18.01
C LEU A 17 -4.11 -2.18 19.49
N LEU A 18 -4.08 -3.22 20.33
CA LEU A 18 -4.10 -3.18 21.78
C LEU A 18 -3.11 -2.14 22.33
N THR A 19 -3.65 -1.03 22.85
CA THR A 19 -3.22 -0.54 24.16
C THR A 19 -3.90 -1.43 25.21
N MET A 20 -3.30 -2.58 25.49
CA MET A 20 -3.52 -3.27 26.77
C MET A 20 -2.53 -2.64 27.76
N GLN A 21 -2.90 -1.48 28.29
CA GLN A 21 -2.19 -0.91 29.42
C GLN A 21 -3.20 -0.29 30.37
N ASP A 22 -3.29 -0.93 31.54
CA ASP A 22 -3.81 -0.47 32.82
C ASP A 22 -5.32 -0.23 32.98
N GLU A 23 -6.08 -1.31 32.88
CA GLU A 23 -7.04 -1.61 33.96
C GLU A 23 -6.74 -3.01 34.49
N VAL A 24 -5.90 -3.06 35.52
CA VAL A 24 -5.78 -4.25 36.38
C VAL A 24 -7.13 -4.41 37.07
N PRO A 25 -7.91 -5.46 36.79
CA PRO A 25 -9.06 -5.77 37.61
C PRO A 25 -8.51 -6.04 39.01
N ASN A 26 -8.96 -5.27 39.99
CA ASN A 26 -8.69 -5.57 41.39
C ASN A 26 -9.40 -6.90 41.71
N TYR A 27 -8.71 -8.01 41.45
CA TYR A 27 -9.13 -9.34 41.83
C TYR A 27 -9.10 -9.39 43.35
N GLY A 28 -10.29 -9.16 43.94
CA GLY A 28 -10.57 -9.54 45.30
C GLY A 28 -10.13 -10.99 45.48
N SER A 29 -9.20 -11.16 46.41
CA SER A 29 -8.60 -12.42 46.87
C SER A 29 -9.68 -13.39 47.35
N THR A 30 -10.31 -14.06 46.40
CA THR A 30 -11.11 -15.25 46.66
C THR A 30 -10.25 -16.43 46.26
N SER A 31 -9.82 -17.19 47.27
CA SER A 31 -9.11 -18.46 47.11
C SER A 31 -10.08 -19.49 46.53
N THR A 32 -10.39 -19.37 45.25
CA THR A 32 -11.07 -20.41 44.49
C THR A 32 -10.02 -21.41 44.04
N THR A 33 -10.09 -22.58 44.66
CA THR A 33 -9.64 -23.89 44.18
C THR A 33 -9.32 -23.92 42.69
N LEU A 34 -8.07 -24.27 42.37
CA LEU A 34 -7.63 -24.72 41.05
C LEU A 34 -8.58 -25.82 40.58
N GLU A 35 -9.57 -25.46 39.78
CA GLU A 35 -10.33 -26.38 38.98
C GLU A 35 -9.43 -26.70 37.78
N CYS A 36 -8.92 -27.94 37.76
CA CYS A 36 -8.08 -28.45 36.69
C CYS A 36 -8.77 -28.19 35.36
N VAL A 37 -8.25 -27.24 34.58
CA VAL A 37 -8.62 -27.07 33.18
C VAL A 37 -8.29 -28.41 32.51
N PRO A 38 -9.27 -29.13 31.95
CA PRO A 38 -9.04 -30.45 31.39
C PRO A 38 -7.98 -30.35 30.29
N GLU A 39 -6.89 -31.11 30.45
CA GLU A 39 -5.79 -31.22 29.48
C GLU A 39 -6.26 -31.76 28.11
N ASP A 40 -7.53 -32.17 27.99
CA ASP A 40 -8.12 -32.67 26.76
C ASP A 40 -8.65 -31.56 25.82
N ASN A 41 -8.63 -30.29 26.26
CA ASN A 41 -8.86 -29.13 25.39
C ASN A 41 -7.56 -28.54 24.84
N ILE A 42 -6.45 -29.27 24.92
CA ILE A 42 -5.22 -28.99 24.17
C ILE A 42 -5.58 -29.12 22.69
N LEU A 43 -5.95 -27.97 22.12
CA LEU A 43 -5.69 -27.56 20.75
C LEU A 43 -5.79 -28.74 19.78
N ILE A 44 -7.01 -29.00 19.31
CA ILE A 44 -7.19 -29.55 17.96
C ILE A 44 -6.56 -28.51 17.04
N ILE A 45 -5.24 -28.60 16.87
CA ILE A 45 -4.52 -28.06 15.73
C ILE A 45 -5.13 -28.89 14.60
N GLU A 46 -6.21 -28.35 14.04
CA GLU A 46 -6.80 -28.82 12.81
C GLU A 46 -5.61 -28.96 11.86
N GLU A 47 -5.23 -30.21 11.55
CA GLU A 47 -4.14 -30.55 10.63
C GLU A 47 -4.40 -29.74 9.37
N ASN A 48 -3.69 -28.62 9.27
CA ASN A 48 -3.96 -27.66 8.24
C ASN A 48 -3.36 -28.29 6.99
N GLU A 49 -4.14 -28.45 5.93
CA GLU A 49 -3.74 -29.07 4.65
C GLU A 49 -2.47 -28.42 4.04
N PHE A 50 -2.01 -27.30 4.63
CA PHE A 50 -0.79 -26.57 4.33
C PHE A 50 0.48 -27.01 5.06
N ASP A 51 0.46 -28.08 5.86
CA ASP A 51 1.66 -28.56 6.56
C ASP A 51 2.70 -29.21 5.63
N ASP A 52 2.42 -29.39 4.33
CA ASP A 52 3.45 -29.86 3.39
C ASP A 52 4.46 -28.72 3.08
N PRO A 53 5.72 -28.80 3.58
CA PRO A 53 6.73 -27.77 3.33
C PRO A 53 7.05 -27.63 1.83
N ALA A 54 6.80 -28.67 1.03
CA ALA A 54 6.98 -28.61 -0.42
C ALA A 54 5.96 -27.67 -1.08
N HIS A 55 4.72 -27.64 -0.59
CA HIS A 55 3.67 -26.77 -1.11
C HIS A 55 3.97 -25.30 -0.82
N TYR A 56 4.34 -24.97 0.43
CA TYR A 56 4.76 -23.63 0.82
C TYR A 56 5.95 -23.13 -0.01
N SER A 57 7.02 -23.94 -0.12
CA SER A 57 8.23 -23.59 -0.89
C SER A 57 7.92 -23.33 -2.37
N ARG A 58 7.05 -24.15 -2.98
CA ARG A 58 6.61 -23.94 -4.36
C ARG A 58 5.82 -22.64 -4.51
N HIS A 59 4.90 -22.35 -3.58
CA HIS A 59 4.08 -21.15 -3.62
C HIS A 59 4.94 -19.89 -3.48
N VAL A 60 5.88 -19.89 -2.52
CA VAL A 60 6.82 -18.78 -2.33
C VAL A 60 7.70 -18.59 -3.56
N ARG A 61 8.22 -19.65 -4.20
CA ARG A 61 9.01 -19.54 -5.45
C ARG A 61 8.20 -18.97 -6.61
N LEU A 62 6.93 -19.37 -6.74
CA LEU A 62 6.05 -18.82 -7.76
C LEU A 62 5.77 -17.34 -7.50
N TYR A 63 5.54 -16.95 -6.25
CA TYR A 63 5.37 -15.55 -5.86
C TYR A 63 6.64 -14.73 -6.15
N THR A 64 7.82 -15.23 -5.74
CA THR A 64 9.09 -14.52 -5.87
C THR A 64 9.48 -14.28 -7.32
N LEU A 65 9.08 -15.17 -8.22
CA LEU A 65 9.33 -15.03 -9.65
C LEU A 65 8.24 -14.17 -10.29
N LEU A 66 6.96 -14.53 -10.14
CA LEU A 66 5.87 -13.97 -10.93
C LEU A 66 5.60 -12.51 -10.59
N VAL A 67 5.55 -12.16 -9.30
CA VAL A 67 5.13 -10.81 -8.89
C VAL A 67 6.20 -9.77 -9.23
N PRO A 68 7.47 -9.93 -8.83
CA PRO A 68 8.54 -8.99 -9.21
C PRO A 68 8.73 -8.91 -10.72
N LEU A 69 8.73 -10.04 -11.43
CA LEU A 69 8.89 -10.06 -12.89
C LEU A 69 7.73 -9.35 -13.59
N GLY A 70 6.49 -9.58 -13.16
CA GLY A 70 5.32 -8.89 -13.69
C GLY A 70 5.37 -7.39 -13.43
N THR A 71 5.77 -6.97 -12.22
CA THR A 71 5.96 -5.54 -11.93
C THR A 71 7.09 -4.91 -12.74
N LEU A 72 8.19 -5.63 -12.95
CA LEU A 72 9.33 -5.17 -13.75
C LEU A 72 8.95 -5.06 -15.23
N CYS A 73 8.19 -6.03 -15.75
CA CYS A 73 7.67 -5.99 -17.11
C CYS A 73 6.75 -4.78 -17.31
N PHE A 74 5.82 -4.53 -16.39
CA PHE A 74 4.96 -3.35 -16.44
C PHE A 74 5.77 -2.06 -16.34
N PHE A 75 6.76 -2.01 -15.45
CA PHE A 75 7.66 -0.87 -15.32
C PHE A 75 8.43 -0.61 -16.63
N ALA A 76 8.98 -1.65 -17.25
CA ALA A 76 9.63 -1.55 -18.55
C ALA A 76 8.69 -1.01 -19.65
N LEU A 77 7.44 -1.47 -19.67
CA LEU A 77 6.41 -0.94 -20.59
C LEU A 77 6.09 0.54 -20.31
N SER A 78 6.04 0.94 -19.04
CA SER A 78 5.79 2.34 -18.67
C SER A 78 6.98 3.29 -18.94
N LEU A 79 8.16 2.76 -19.28
CA LEU A 79 9.29 3.56 -19.77
C LEU A 79 9.17 3.89 -21.26
N ILE A 80 8.30 3.20 -22.03
CA ILE A 80 8.14 3.42 -23.48
C ILE A 80 7.88 4.91 -23.82
N PRO A 81 6.99 5.65 -23.12
CA PRO A 81 6.77 7.07 -23.40
C PRO A 81 8.04 7.93 -23.28
N LEU A 82 9.00 7.56 -22.43
CA LEU A 82 10.26 8.30 -22.29
C LEU A 82 11.18 8.16 -23.51
N PHE A 83 11.04 7.08 -24.27
CA PHE A 83 11.80 6.86 -25.50
C PHE A 83 11.11 7.43 -26.74
N LEU A 84 9.78 7.54 -26.71
CA LEU A 84 8.99 8.02 -27.84
C LEU A 84 8.80 9.54 -27.84
N LEU A 85 8.76 10.16 -26.66
CA LEU A 85 8.51 11.60 -26.53
C LEU A 85 9.82 12.39 -26.52
N PRO A 86 9.81 13.62 -27.06
CA PRO A 86 10.98 14.48 -27.01
C PRO A 86 11.34 14.76 -25.54
N LEU A 87 12.60 14.51 -25.19
CA LEU A 87 13.11 14.82 -23.86
C LEU A 87 13.15 16.35 -23.67
N PRO A 88 12.89 16.84 -22.44
CA PRO A 88 13.06 18.25 -22.12
C PRO A 88 14.46 18.70 -22.51
N GLN A 89 14.61 19.76 -23.30
CA GLN A 89 15.92 20.33 -23.54
C GLN A 89 16.46 20.86 -22.21
N ASN A 90 17.69 20.47 -21.85
CA ASN A 90 18.32 20.96 -20.64
C ASN A 90 18.53 22.47 -20.81
N ASN A 91 17.84 23.27 -20.01
CA ASN A 91 18.17 24.68 -19.87
C ASN A 91 19.59 24.77 -19.30
N GLU A 92 20.43 25.63 -19.88
CA GLU A 92 21.86 25.79 -19.53
C GLU A 92 22.12 26.12 -18.04
N LEU A 93 21.07 26.45 -17.27
CA LEU A 93 21.12 26.82 -15.86
C LEU A 93 20.87 25.68 -14.87
N SER A 94 20.36 24.51 -15.30
CA SER A 94 20.17 23.38 -14.39
C SER A 94 21.39 22.45 -14.42
N GLU A 95 22.23 22.53 -13.38
CA GLU A 95 23.41 21.67 -13.22
C GLU A 95 23.07 20.16 -13.13
N MET A 96 21.84 19.80 -12.75
CA MET A 96 21.37 18.41 -12.77
C MET A 96 20.53 18.12 -14.01
N SER A 97 21.01 17.17 -14.81
CA SER A 97 20.27 16.63 -15.95
C SER A 97 18.99 15.91 -15.52
N PHE A 98 17.90 16.18 -16.22
CA PHE A 98 16.71 15.34 -16.24
C PHE A 98 17.11 13.86 -16.49
N PRO A 99 16.55 12.84 -15.78
CA PRO A 99 15.38 12.83 -14.89
C PRO A 99 15.70 12.73 -13.38
N LEU A 100 16.95 12.98 -12.97
CA LEU A 100 17.39 12.72 -11.58
C LEU A 100 16.64 13.51 -10.50
N PRO A 101 16.42 14.83 -10.62
CA PRO A 101 15.74 15.58 -9.55
C PRO A 101 14.28 15.13 -9.36
N GLU A 102 13.60 14.75 -10.44
CA GLU A 102 12.23 14.24 -10.40
C GLU A 102 12.14 12.93 -9.61
N ILE A 103 13.09 12.01 -9.85
CA ILE A 103 13.15 10.73 -9.16
C ILE A 103 13.49 10.96 -7.67
N LEU A 104 14.52 11.76 -7.37
CA LEU A 104 14.97 12.00 -5.99
C LEU A 104 13.90 12.68 -5.14
N THR A 105 13.23 13.70 -5.67
CA THR A 105 12.14 14.39 -4.96
C THR A 105 10.96 13.46 -4.71
N SER A 106 10.57 12.66 -5.70
CA SER A 106 9.50 11.67 -5.55
C SER A 106 9.85 10.61 -4.50
N LEU A 107 11.08 10.09 -4.51
CA LEU A 107 11.55 9.12 -3.53
C LEU A 107 11.62 9.72 -2.11
N ALA A 108 12.07 10.97 -1.97
CA ALA A 108 12.11 11.66 -0.69
C ALA A 108 10.70 11.85 -0.10
N LEU A 109 9.74 12.27 -0.93
CA LEU A 109 8.34 12.44 -0.52
C LEU A 109 7.65 11.10 -0.25
N CYS A 110 7.96 10.05 -1.02
CA CYS A 110 7.51 8.70 -0.73
C CYS A 110 8.04 8.22 0.63
N SER A 111 9.34 8.36 0.87
CA SER A 111 9.98 7.98 2.13
C SER A 111 9.32 8.69 3.31
N LEU A 112 9.06 10.00 3.17
CA LEU A 112 8.32 10.78 4.15
C LEU A 112 6.92 10.20 4.38
N SER A 113 6.19 9.83 3.32
CA SER A 113 4.86 9.22 3.42
C SER A 113 4.87 7.89 4.19
N TYR A 114 5.94 7.11 4.10
CA TYR A 114 6.07 5.81 4.78
C TYR A 114 6.59 5.92 6.21
N HIS A 115 7.16 7.05 6.60
CA HIS A 115 7.53 7.33 7.98
C HIS A 115 6.34 7.76 8.85
N LEU A 116 5.14 7.98 8.28
CA LEU A 116 3.96 8.24 9.08
C LEU A 116 3.60 7.00 9.93
N PRO A 117 3.14 7.21 11.19
CA PRO A 117 2.79 6.10 12.08
C PRO A 117 1.74 5.18 11.46
N GLU A 118 1.95 3.86 11.60
CA GLU A 118 1.01 2.83 11.15
C GLU A 118 -0.36 2.93 11.86
N SER A 119 -0.40 3.60 13.01
CA SER A 119 -1.64 3.91 13.76
C SER A 119 -2.48 5.03 13.16
N THR A 120 -2.03 5.66 12.07
CA THR A 120 -2.80 6.74 11.43
C THR A 120 -4.04 6.20 10.73
N SER A 121 -5.15 6.92 10.84
CA SER A 121 -6.38 6.56 10.14
C SER A 121 -6.14 6.44 8.63
N VAL A 122 -6.82 5.49 7.98
CA VAL A 122 -6.75 5.27 6.52
C VAL A 122 -7.01 6.56 5.74
N LEU A 123 -7.93 7.40 6.23
CA LEU A 123 -8.22 8.72 5.66
C LEU A 123 -7.02 9.66 5.75
N LEU A 124 -6.38 9.76 6.91
CA LEU A 124 -5.21 10.63 7.10
C LEU A 124 -4.07 10.16 6.19
N TRP A 125 -3.78 8.86 6.15
CA TRP A 125 -2.75 8.34 5.26
C TRP A 125 -3.06 8.63 3.78
N ALA A 126 -4.30 8.45 3.33
CA ALA A 126 -4.73 8.78 1.97
C ALA A 126 -4.56 10.28 1.68
N THR A 127 -4.99 11.16 2.59
CA THR A 127 -4.88 12.61 2.42
C THR A 127 -3.43 13.08 2.34
N VAL A 128 -2.55 12.58 3.22
CA VAL A 128 -1.12 12.92 3.22
C VAL A 128 -0.48 12.41 1.95
N ARG A 129 -0.76 11.17 1.53
CA ARG A 129 -0.24 10.62 0.28
C ARG A 129 -0.67 11.43 -0.94
N SER A 130 -1.95 11.75 -1.09
CA SER A 130 -2.44 12.56 -2.20
C SER A 130 -1.83 13.96 -2.18
N ALA A 131 -1.67 14.57 -1.00
CA ALA A 131 -1.03 15.88 -0.85
C ALA A 131 0.45 15.84 -1.25
N LEU A 132 1.20 14.81 -0.85
CA LEU A 132 2.61 14.67 -1.20
C LEU A 132 2.82 14.45 -2.70
N ILE A 133 2.00 13.59 -3.34
CA ILE A 133 2.01 13.39 -4.80
C ILE A 133 1.72 14.72 -5.52
N PHE A 134 0.78 15.49 -4.99
CA PHE A 134 0.43 16.80 -5.54
C PHE A 134 1.52 17.86 -5.38
N ILE A 135 2.24 17.85 -4.25
CA ILE A 135 3.30 18.82 -3.96
C ILE A 135 4.56 18.55 -4.80
N ALA A 136 4.83 17.30 -5.21
CA ALA A 136 6.08 16.96 -5.91
C ALA A 136 6.29 17.77 -7.22
N PRO A 137 5.31 17.86 -8.15
CA PRO A 137 5.44 18.63 -9.38
C PRO A 137 5.50 20.15 -9.14
N MET A 138 4.88 20.63 -8.06
CA MET A 138 4.96 22.02 -7.61
C MET A 138 6.38 22.38 -7.14
N LEU A 139 6.99 21.52 -6.31
CA LEU A 139 8.37 21.71 -5.85
C LEU A 139 9.39 21.68 -6.99
N LEU A 140 9.15 20.84 -7.98
CA LEU A 140 9.97 20.74 -9.18
C LEU A 140 9.76 21.90 -10.16
N GLY A 141 8.80 22.79 -9.91
CA GLY A 141 8.49 23.90 -10.80
C GLY A 141 8.02 23.44 -12.18
N VAL A 142 7.40 22.26 -12.29
CA VAL A 142 7.00 21.66 -13.57
C VAL A 142 6.07 22.59 -14.35
N LEU A 143 5.18 23.30 -13.67
CA LEU A 143 4.27 24.27 -14.28
C LEU A 143 4.98 25.49 -14.86
N HIS A 144 6.15 25.86 -14.34
CA HIS A 144 6.91 26.98 -14.89
C HIS A 144 7.53 26.64 -16.26
N GLN A 145 7.69 25.35 -16.54
CA GLN A 145 8.29 24.83 -17.77
C GLN A 145 7.25 24.39 -18.81
N ALA A 146 5.98 24.62 -18.53
CA ALA A 146 4.88 24.37 -19.45
C ALA A 146 4.96 25.32 -20.66
N GLU A 147 5.15 24.77 -21.86
CA GLU A 147 5.23 25.57 -23.09
C GLU A 147 3.86 25.88 -23.70
N TYR A 148 2.86 25.05 -23.40
CA TYR A 148 1.53 25.14 -24.00
C TYR A 148 0.52 25.75 -23.01
N PRO A 149 -0.56 26.39 -23.48
CA PRO A 149 -1.63 26.87 -22.60
C PRO A 149 -2.58 25.74 -22.14
N ILE A 150 -2.52 24.59 -22.81
CA ILE A 150 -3.39 23.43 -22.58
C ILE A 150 -2.49 22.20 -22.37
N PRO A 151 -2.76 21.35 -21.36
CA PRO A 151 -1.97 20.15 -21.10
C PRO A 151 -1.95 19.25 -22.35
N THR A 152 -0.75 19.03 -22.88
CA THR A 152 -0.53 18.26 -24.12
C THR A 152 0.60 17.26 -23.90
N ILE A 153 0.49 16.04 -24.44
CA ILE A 153 1.54 15.00 -24.32
C ILE A 153 2.91 15.43 -24.89
N ARG A 154 2.92 16.44 -25.78
CA ARG A 154 4.13 17.00 -26.39
C ARG A 154 4.88 17.96 -25.46
N ASP A 155 4.27 18.36 -24.35
CA ASP A 155 4.88 19.26 -23.38
C ASP A 155 5.95 18.52 -22.55
N ALA A 156 7.07 19.18 -22.29
CA ALA A 156 8.10 18.69 -21.38
C ALA A 156 7.54 18.45 -19.96
N ALA A 157 6.51 19.21 -19.58
CA ALA A 157 5.80 19.02 -18.31
C ALA A 157 5.19 17.62 -18.20
N PHE A 158 4.61 17.07 -19.29
CA PHE A 158 4.02 15.72 -19.29
C PHE A 158 5.05 14.66 -18.90
N VAL A 159 6.22 14.70 -19.54
CA VAL A 159 7.31 13.73 -19.32
C VAL A 159 7.83 13.81 -17.89
N ARG A 160 7.95 15.01 -17.32
CA ARG A 160 8.36 15.20 -15.91
C ARG A 160 7.34 14.65 -14.93
N VAL A 161 6.06 14.96 -15.11
CA VAL A 161 4.98 14.39 -14.29
C VAL A 161 4.95 12.88 -14.42
N TRP A 162 5.14 12.35 -15.63
CA TRP A 162 5.18 10.92 -15.88
C TRP A 162 6.29 10.24 -15.06
N VAL A 163 7.51 10.79 -15.07
CA VAL A 163 8.62 10.29 -14.27
C VAL A 163 8.32 10.37 -12.77
N VAL A 164 7.74 11.47 -12.28
CA VAL A 164 7.34 11.62 -10.87
C VAL A 164 6.33 10.54 -10.47
N GLY A 165 5.26 10.39 -11.26
CA GLY A 165 4.25 9.37 -11.04
C GLY A 165 4.82 7.95 -11.09
N LEU A 166 5.77 7.71 -12.00
CA LEU A 166 6.45 6.42 -12.16
C LEU A 166 7.38 6.09 -10.99
N ALA A 167 8.17 7.07 -10.50
CA ALA A 167 9.03 6.91 -9.33
C ALA A 167 8.21 6.64 -8.06
N TRP A 168 7.07 7.34 -7.92
CA TRP A 168 6.12 7.08 -6.84
C TRP A 168 5.58 5.65 -6.91
N ALA A 169 5.08 5.26 -8.09
CA ALA A 169 4.53 3.95 -8.36
C ALA A 169 5.55 2.82 -8.10
N ALA A 170 6.82 3.01 -8.49
CA ALA A 170 7.90 2.06 -8.20
C ALA A 170 8.13 1.85 -6.71
N THR A 171 8.08 2.93 -5.93
CA THR A 171 8.27 2.85 -4.48
C THR A 171 7.12 2.09 -3.82
N ASP A 172 5.88 2.34 -4.24
CA ASP A 172 4.71 1.60 -3.76
C ASP A 172 4.77 0.11 -4.11
N ALA A 173 5.23 -0.22 -5.31
CA ALA A 173 5.44 -1.60 -5.71
C ALA A 173 6.50 -2.27 -4.83
N PHE A 174 7.63 -1.59 -4.57
CA PHE A 174 8.71 -2.12 -3.73
C PHE A 174 8.26 -2.36 -2.28
N VAL A 175 7.65 -1.36 -1.64
CA VAL A 175 7.13 -1.51 -0.26
C VAL A 175 6.08 -2.59 -0.19
N GLY A 176 5.20 -2.64 -1.19
CA GLY A 176 4.21 -3.68 -1.32
C GLY A 176 4.80 -5.10 -1.39
N ILE A 177 5.80 -5.31 -2.24
CA ILE A 177 6.50 -6.58 -2.36
C ILE A 177 7.15 -6.95 -1.02
N ARG A 178 7.84 -6.02 -0.37
CA ARG A 178 8.46 -6.23 0.95
C ARG A 178 7.42 -6.63 2.00
N ASN A 179 6.28 -5.96 2.05
CA ASN A 179 5.22 -6.24 3.01
C ASN A 179 4.62 -7.63 2.77
N ALA A 180 4.38 -8.00 1.52
CA ALA A 180 3.90 -9.34 1.19
C ALA A 180 4.92 -10.44 1.59
N TYR A 181 6.22 -10.21 1.44
CA TYR A 181 7.24 -11.16 1.93
C TYR A 181 7.22 -11.32 3.46
N LYS A 182 6.99 -10.23 4.20
CA LYS A 182 6.79 -10.33 5.65
C LYS A 182 5.57 -11.18 5.97
N SER A 183 4.46 -11.00 5.23
CA SER A 183 3.25 -11.82 5.38
C SER A 183 3.51 -13.29 5.06
N PHE A 184 4.25 -13.62 3.99
CA PHE A 184 4.60 -15.02 3.68
C PHE A 184 5.48 -15.65 4.76
N ARG A 185 6.41 -14.88 5.35
CA ARG A 185 7.26 -15.38 6.44
C ARG A 185 6.45 -15.79 7.68
N LEU A 186 5.25 -15.26 7.88
CA LEU A 186 4.34 -15.72 8.94
C LEU A 186 3.79 -17.14 8.73
N TYR A 187 3.96 -17.68 7.52
CA TYR A 187 3.54 -19.03 7.15
C TYR A 187 4.73 -19.94 6.85
N SER A 188 5.97 -19.47 7.01
CA SER A 188 7.10 -20.39 6.93
C SER A 188 6.87 -21.45 8.00
N PRO A 189 6.98 -22.75 7.65
CA PRO A 189 6.98 -23.79 8.67
C PRO A 189 8.12 -23.42 9.61
N LEU A 190 7.76 -22.96 10.82
CA LEU A 190 8.73 -22.68 11.88
C LEU A 190 9.53 -23.95 11.97
N GLU A 191 10.82 -23.87 11.59
CA GLU A 191 11.60 -25.05 11.28
C GLU A 191 11.35 -26.07 12.38
N GLU A 192 10.80 -27.24 12.03
CA GLU A 192 10.65 -28.35 13.00
C GLU A 192 11.99 -28.62 13.68
N ARG A 193 13.12 -28.26 13.03
CA ARG A 193 14.45 -28.20 13.62
C ARG A 193 14.63 -27.21 14.76
N GLU A 194 14.07 -26.00 14.72
CA GLU A 194 14.12 -25.10 15.89
C GLU A 194 13.27 -25.68 17.03
N GLN A 195 12.13 -26.31 16.73
CA GLN A 195 11.34 -26.98 17.76
C GLN A 195 12.06 -28.22 18.34
N GLU A 196 12.73 -28.99 17.49
CA GLU A 196 13.51 -30.17 17.87
C GLU A 196 14.80 -29.78 18.63
N GLU A 197 15.51 -28.72 18.20
CA GLU A 197 16.65 -28.14 18.92
C GLU A 197 16.23 -27.52 20.26
N VAL A 198 15.03 -26.91 20.33
CA VAL A 198 14.49 -26.35 21.57
C VAL A 198 14.05 -27.44 22.55
N LEU A 199 13.43 -28.52 22.08
CA LEU A 199 13.14 -29.71 22.89
C LEU A 199 14.41 -30.34 23.44
N VAL A 200 15.50 -30.35 22.66
CA VAL A 200 16.82 -30.84 23.09
C VAL A 200 17.50 -29.86 24.08
N ARG A 201 17.21 -28.56 24.01
CA ARG A 201 17.84 -27.52 24.85
C ARG A 201 17.02 -27.11 26.09
N GLN A 202 15.89 -27.77 26.32
CA GLN A 202 14.92 -27.48 27.38
C GLN A 202 15.42 -27.72 28.82
N GLU A 203 16.67 -28.10 29.03
CA GLU A 203 17.28 -28.17 30.37
C GLU A 203 17.47 -26.79 31.02
N ASP A 204 17.59 -25.71 30.23
CA ASP A 204 17.70 -24.34 30.74
C ASP A 204 16.34 -23.62 30.68
N GLY A 205 15.55 -23.76 31.75
CA GLY A 205 14.14 -23.30 31.83
C GLY A 205 13.86 -21.82 31.55
N SER A 206 14.86 -20.95 31.41
CA SER A 206 14.67 -19.56 30.96
C SER A 206 14.52 -19.41 29.44
N SER A 207 15.08 -20.33 28.66
CA SER A 207 15.09 -20.26 27.19
C SER A 207 13.74 -20.67 26.57
N SER A 208 13.04 -21.61 27.20
CA SER A 208 11.72 -22.10 26.75
C SER A 208 10.64 -21.01 26.78
N VAL A 209 10.68 -20.11 27.77
CA VAL A 209 9.71 -19.01 27.89
C VAL A 209 9.88 -18.01 26.75
N SER A 210 11.12 -17.60 26.43
CA SER A 210 11.37 -16.68 25.32
C SER A 210 10.94 -17.25 23.96
N THR A 211 11.20 -18.54 23.73
CA THR A 211 10.80 -19.22 22.49
C THR A 211 9.29 -19.37 22.39
N SER A 212 8.63 -19.72 23.50
CA SER A 212 7.17 -19.81 23.56
C SER A 212 6.53 -18.44 23.29
N LEU A 213 7.11 -17.37 23.84
CA LEU A 213 6.64 -16.00 23.60
C LEU A 213 6.83 -15.60 22.12
N SER A 214 7.98 -15.91 21.51
CA SER A 214 8.19 -15.62 20.08
C SER A 214 7.24 -16.42 19.18
N LEU A 215 7.01 -17.70 19.49
CA LEU A 215 6.05 -18.54 18.77
C LEU A 215 4.62 -18.00 18.91
N LEU A 216 4.20 -17.65 20.13
CA LEU A 216 2.89 -17.05 20.38
C LEU A 216 2.75 -15.71 19.64
N SER A 217 3.79 -14.87 19.61
CA SER A 217 3.78 -13.61 18.86
C SER A 217 3.61 -13.84 17.35
N HIS A 218 4.21 -14.91 16.83
CA HIS A 218 4.10 -15.31 15.43
C HIS A 218 2.72 -15.86 15.08
N LEU A 219 2.19 -16.78 15.89
CA LEU A 219 0.82 -17.30 15.72
C LEU A 219 -0.22 -16.21 15.82
N ARG A 220 -0.03 -15.28 16.76
CA ARG A 220 -0.87 -14.10 16.92
C ARG A 220 -0.83 -13.21 15.68
N ALA A 221 0.36 -12.88 15.17
CA ALA A 221 0.51 -12.06 13.97
C ALA A 221 -0.13 -12.71 12.73
N ARG A 222 -0.07 -14.04 12.62
CA ARG A 222 -0.77 -14.80 11.59
C ARG A 222 -2.29 -14.69 11.75
N ALA A 223 -2.82 -14.94 12.95
CA ALA A 223 -4.26 -14.88 13.23
C ALA A 223 -4.84 -13.48 12.96
N GLU A 224 -4.14 -12.42 13.38
CA GLU A 224 -4.53 -11.03 13.10
C GLU A 224 -4.58 -10.74 11.60
N LEU A 225 -3.64 -11.31 10.82
CA LEU A 225 -3.62 -11.16 9.37
C LEU A 225 -4.78 -11.92 8.70
N GLU A 226 -5.06 -13.15 9.12
CA GLU A 226 -6.18 -13.95 8.62
C GLU A 226 -7.53 -13.32 8.98
N GLU A 227 -7.68 -12.78 10.20
CA GLU A 227 -8.86 -12.03 10.63
C GLU A 227 -9.09 -10.79 9.75
N SER A 228 -8.01 -10.05 9.43
CA SER A 228 -8.10 -8.84 8.60
C SER A 228 -8.49 -9.12 7.14
N LEU A 229 -8.08 -10.28 6.60
CA LEU A 229 -8.36 -10.69 5.23
C LEU A 229 -9.69 -11.46 5.11
N GLY A 230 -10.10 -12.13 6.18
CA GLY A 230 -11.23 -13.05 6.22
C GLY A 230 -10.93 -14.43 5.64
N GLU A 231 -9.71 -14.68 5.17
CA GLU A 231 -9.24 -15.94 4.59
C GLU A 231 -7.72 -16.11 4.78
N PRO A 232 -7.20 -17.35 4.78
CA PRO A 232 -5.76 -17.62 4.84
C PRO A 232 -5.02 -16.97 3.68
N PHE A 233 -3.89 -16.33 3.98
CA PHE A 233 -3.12 -15.58 2.98
C PHE A 233 -2.61 -16.45 1.81
N LEU A 234 -2.31 -17.72 2.10
CA LEU A 234 -1.82 -18.70 1.11
C LEU A 234 -2.89 -19.15 0.12
N GLU A 235 -4.17 -18.98 0.46
CA GLU A 235 -5.29 -19.32 -0.44
C GLU A 235 -5.53 -18.24 -1.50
N ILE A 236 -5.04 -17.02 -1.27
CA ILE A 236 -5.18 -15.92 -2.20
C ILE A 236 -4.39 -16.23 -3.49
N PRO A 237 -5.05 -16.30 -4.66
CA PRO A 237 -4.36 -16.61 -5.89
C PRO A 237 -3.28 -15.58 -6.24
N LEU A 238 -2.11 -16.05 -6.69
CA LEU A 238 -0.96 -15.20 -7.03
C LEU A 238 -1.28 -14.09 -8.05
N PHE A 239 -2.21 -14.34 -8.96
CA PHE A 239 -2.64 -13.35 -9.95
C PHE A 239 -3.28 -12.12 -9.30
N VAL A 240 -3.92 -12.28 -8.12
CA VAL A 240 -4.55 -11.19 -7.37
C VAL A 240 -3.47 -10.22 -6.86
N PHE A 241 -2.35 -10.73 -6.35
CA PHE A 241 -1.22 -9.89 -5.95
C PHE A 241 -0.63 -9.14 -7.14
N LEU A 242 -0.50 -9.80 -8.30
CA LEU A 242 -0.03 -9.14 -9.52
C LEU A 242 -0.98 -8.01 -9.96
N LEU A 243 -2.29 -8.28 -10.02
CA LEU A 243 -3.31 -7.29 -10.35
C LEU A 243 -3.31 -6.12 -9.36
N GLN A 244 -3.15 -6.39 -8.07
CA GLN A 244 -3.05 -5.35 -7.05
C GLN A 244 -1.87 -4.42 -7.31
N ARG A 245 -0.72 -4.98 -7.73
CA ARG A 245 0.47 -4.17 -8.04
C ARG A 245 0.24 -3.34 -9.30
N ILE A 246 -0.24 -3.95 -10.38
CA ILE A 246 -0.53 -3.21 -11.62
C ILE A 246 -1.55 -2.11 -11.38
N GLY A 247 -2.62 -2.40 -10.62
CA GLY A 247 -3.64 -1.42 -10.24
C GLY A 247 -3.07 -0.26 -9.44
N SER A 248 -2.18 -0.52 -8.47
CA SER A 248 -1.49 0.53 -7.72
C SER A 248 -0.58 1.38 -8.60
N LEU A 249 0.12 0.77 -9.58
CA LEU A 249 0.98 1.49 -10.52
C LEU A 249 0.13 2.43 -11.40
N LEU A 250 -0.94 1.90 -12.00
CA LEU A 250 -1.88 2.66 -12.83
C LEU A 250 -2.54 3.79 -12.05
N PHE A 251 -3.00 3.50 -10.82
CA PHE A 251 -3.65 4.50 -9.98
C PHE A 251 -2.69 5.62 -9.58
N SER A 252 -1.46 5.30 -9.16
CA SER A 252 -0.44 6.30 -8.80
C SER A 252 -0.12 7.21 -9.97
N LEU A 253 0.14 6.62 -11.14
CA LEU A 253 0.53 7.35 -12.33
C LEU A 253 -0.65 8.18 -12.89
N GLY A 254 -1.86 7.62 -12.91
CA GLY A 254 -3.08 8.33 -13.27
C GLY A 254 -3.38 9.50 -12.33
N THR A 255 -3.18 9.31 -11.02
CA THR A 255 -3.37 10.37 -10.01
C THR A 255 -2.36 11.49 -10.21
N ALA A 256 -1.08 11.19 -10.43
CA ALA A 256 -0.07 12.19 -10.73
C ALA A 256 -0.42 13.00 -11.98
N LEU A 257 -0.80 12.34 -13.08
CA LEU A 257 -1.21 13.00 -14.32
C LEU A 257 -2.47 13.87 -14.14
N PHE A 258 -3.47 13.37 -13.43
CA PHE A 258 -4.73 14.08 -13.26
C PHE A 258 -4.61 15.28 -12.32
N LEU A 259 -3.93 15.11 -11.17
CA LEU A 259 -3.73 16.20 -10.21
C LEU A 259 -2.85 17.32 -10.76
N THR A 260 -1.89 16.99 -11.63
CA THR A 260 -1.04 18.00 -12.28
C THR A 260 -1.74 18.67 -13.45
N ALA A 261 -2.57 17.95 -14.21
CA ALA A 261 -3.36 18.58 -15.25
C ALA A 261 -4.36 19.58 -14.68
N SER A 262 -4.94 19.30 -13.51
CA SER A 262 -5.83 20.23 -12.84
C SER A 262 -5.11 21.48 -12.29
N LEU A 263 -3.79 21.42 -12.07
CA LEU A 263 -2.98 22.61 -11.80
C LEU A 263 -2.77 23.50 -13.04
N TYR A 264 -2.72 22.88 -14.22
CA TYR A 264 -2.46 23.58 -15.47
C TYR A 264 -3.55 24.62 -15.78
N SER A 265 -4.80 24.33 -15.39
CA SER A 265 -5.93 25.27 -15.50
C SER A 265 -5.74 26.57 -14.72
N TYR A 266 -4.81 26.63 -13.75
CA TYR A 266 -4.59 27.81 -12.90
C TYR A 266 -3.70 28.88 -13.56
N VAL A 267 -2.77 28.49 -14.44
CA VAL A 267 -1.68 29.37 -14.89
C VAL A 267 -2.15 30.54 -15.78
N PRO A 268 -3.09 30.39 -16.73
CA PRO A 268 -3.45 31.52 -17.59
C PRO A 268 -4.47 32.48 -16.97
N HIS A 269 -5.38 32.04 -16.08
CA HIS A 269 -6.42 32.88 -15.48
C HIS A 269 -6.73 32.44 -14.03
N PRO A 270 -6.32 33.20 -12.99
CA PRO A 270 -6.46 32.79 -11.57
C PRO A 270 -7.90 32.88 -11.02
N THR A 271 -8.94 32.82 -11.86
CA THR A 271 -10.31 33.18 -11.47
C THR A 271 -11.04 32.13 -10.63
N SER A 272 -10.45 30.97 -10.36
CA SER A 272 -11.17 29.90 -9.65
C SER A 272 -10.23 28.90 -8.95
N VAL A 273 -9.59 29.32 -7.85
CA VAL A 273 -9.05 28.39 -6.83
C VAL A 273 -10.11 27.32 -6.44
N LEU A 274 -11.39 27.66 -6.60
CA LEU A 274 -12.56 26.81 -6.38
C LEU A 274 -12.65 25.59 -7.32
N GLU A 275 -12.13 25.65 -8.55
CA GLU A 275 -12.25 24.54 -9.51
C GLU A 275 -11.33 23.39 -9.16
N TRP A 276 -10.15 23.68 -8.61
CA TRP A 276 -9.19 22.66 -8.18
C TRP A 276 -9.65 21.91 -6.92
N TRP A 277 -10.43 22.58 -6.06
CA TRP A 277 -10.91 22.05 -4.79
C TRP A 277 -11.75 20.78 -4.93
N TRP A 278 -12.34 20.50 -6.09
CA TRP A 278 -13.14 19.28 -6.29
C TRP A 278 -12.30 18.07 -6.68
N THR A 279 -11.16 18.25 -7.33
CA THR A 279 -10.34 17.14 -7.82
C THR A 279 -9.65 16.38 -6.68
N PHE A 280 -9.10 17.10 -5.71
CA PHE A 280 -8.44 16.54 -4.54
C PHE A 280 -9.35 15.65 -3.65
N PRO A 281 -10.53 16.09 -3.17
CA PRO A 281 -11.41 15.25 -2.39
C PRO A 281 -11.97 14.09 -3.21
N LEU A 282 -12.16 14.26 -4.52
CA LEU A 282 -12.57 13.15 -5.39
C LEU A 282 -11.53 12.03 -5.39
N VAL A 283 -10.23 12.35 -5.51
CA VAL A 283 -9.15 11.36 -5.42
C VAL A 283 -9.13 10.69 -4.04
N ILE A 284 -9.30 11.46 -2.95
CA ILE A 284 -9.36 10.90 -1.60
C ILE A 284 -10.56 9.97 -1.42
N VAL A 285 -11.75 10.37 -1.90
CA VAL A 285 -12.97 9.56 -1.84
C VAL A 285 -12.78 8.27 -2.63
N LEU A 286 -12.21 8.33 -3.84
CA LEU A 286 -11.92 7.13 -4.62
C LEU A 286 -10.94 6.22 -3.89
N GLN A 287 -9.84 6.75 -3.37
CA GLN A 287 -8.83 5.97 -2.65
C GLN A 287 -9.40 5.32 -1.39
N THR A 288 -10.18 6.06 -0.60
CA THR A 288 -10.82 5.54 0.62
C THR A 288 -11.93 4.54 0.30
N ALA A 289 -12.72 4.76 -0.76
CA ALA A 289 -13.75 3.83 -1.19
C ALA A 289 -13.18 2.45 -1.56
N VAL A 290 -12.01 2.39 -2.20
CA VAL A 290 -11.33 1.12 -2.46
C VAL A 290 -10.95 0.40 -1.16
N GLN A 291 -10.58 1.12 -0.10
CA GLN A 291 -10.18 0.50 1.18
C GLN A 291 -11.36 -0.04 2.01
N VAL A 292 -12.60 0.36 1.71
CA VAL A 292 -13.81 -0.10 2.43
C VAL A 292 -14.10 -1.58 2.15
N PHE A 293 -13.64 -2.13 1.02
CA PHE A 293 -13.90 -3.53 0.65
C PHE A 293 -13.09 -4.50 1.51
N ARG A 294 -13.77 -5.25 2.39
CA ARG A 294 -13.13 -6.26 3.25
C ARG A 294 -12.47 -7.39 2.45
N ARG A 295 -13.20 -7.98 1.49
CA ARG A 295 -12.68 -9.13 0.71
C ARG A 295 -11.53 -8.70 -0.21
N PRO A 296 -10.35 -9.36 -0.15
CA PRO A 296 -9.16 -8.93 -0.89
C PRO A 296 -9.38 -9.01 -2.41
N HIS A 297 -10.06 -10.04 -2.92
CA HIS A 297 -10.35 -10.16 -4.35
C HIS A 297 -11.16 -8.97 -4.88
N VAL A 298 -12.27 -8.64 -4.21
CA VAL A 298 -13.14 -7.52 -4.61
C VAL A 298 -12.36 -6.21 -4.56
N ARG A 299 -11.57 -6.01 -3.49
CA ARG A 299 -10.71 -4.84 -3.32
C ARG A 299 -9.74 -4.66 -4.49
N VAL A 300 -9.10 -5.75 -4.92
CA VAL A 300 -8.14 -5.73 -6.03
C VAL A 300 -8.81 -5.46 -7.36
N TYR A 301 -9.95 -6.11 -7.66
CA TYR A 301 -10.66 -5.88 -8.91
C TYR A 301 -11.21 -4.46 -9.01
N VAL A 302 -11.87 -3.97 -7.95
CA VAL A 302 -12.38 -2.59 -7.91
C VAL A 302 -11.22 -1.60 -7.97
N GLY A 303 -10.15 -1.84 -7.21
CA GLY A 303 -8.94 -1.01 -7.25
C GLY A 303 -8.29 -0.96 -8.64
N MET A 304 -8.27 -2.08 -9.36
CA MET A 304 -7.77 -2.14 -10.74
C MET A 304 -8.66 -1.32 -11.69
N VAL A 305 -9.98 -1.44 -11.59
CA VAL A 305 -10.93 -0.67 -12.42
C VAL A 305 -10.81 0.83 -12.14
N VAL A 306 -10.75 1.22 -10.87
CA VAL A 306 -10.55 2.61 -10.46
C VAL A 306 -9.19 3.13 -10.93
N GLY A 307 -8.12 2.34 -10.78
CA GLY A 307 -6.78 2.68 -11.25
C GLY A 307 -6.72 2.87 -12.76
N LEU A 308 -7.37 1.99 -13.53
CA LEU A 308 -7.45 2.09 -14.99
C LEU A 308 -8.25 3.32 -15.42
N GLY A 309 -9.38 3.59 -14.77
CA GLY A 309 -10.19 4.79 -15.00
C GLY A 309 -9.40 6.06 -14.71
N MET A 310 -8.68 6.10 -13.59
CA MET A 310 -7.82 7.23 -13.21
C MET A 310 -6.68 7.45 -14.20
N PHE A 311 -6.05 6.36 -14.67
CA PHE A 311 -4.99 6.40 -15.66
C PHE A 311 -5.47 6.97 -17.00
N PHE A 312 -6.57 6.47 -17.54
CA PHE A 312 -7.13 6.97 -18.79
C PHE A 312 -7.71 8.38 -18.65
N ALA A 313 -8.31 8.72 -17.51
CA ALA A 313 -8.74 10.09 -17.23
C ALA A 313 -7.53 11.04 -17.28
N GLY A 314 -6.44 10.69 -16.58
CA GLY A 314 -5.18 11.41 -16.65
C GLY A 314 -4.69 11.58 -18.10
N LEU A 315 -4.50 10.49 -18.84
CA LEU A 315 -4.09 10.53 -20.24
C LEU A 315 -5.03 11.38 -21.13
N GLY A 316 -6.33 11.30 -20.91
CA GLY A 316 -7.34 12.06 -21.63
C GLY A 316 -7.20 13.57 -21.41
N VAL A 317 -6.93 14.01 -20.16
CA VAL A 317 -6.71 15.44 -19.88
C VAL A 317 -5.44 15.96 -20.57
N TRP A 318 -4.41 15.12 -20.72
CA TRP A 318 -3.19 15.46 -21.45
C TRP A 318 -3.30 15.31 -22.99
N GLY A 319 -4.50 15.04 -23.50
CA GLY A 319 -4.76 14.92 -24.94
C GLY A 319 -4.15 13.67 -25.59
N ALA A 320 -3.70 12.68 -24.82
CA ALA A 320 -3.07 11.47 -25.35
C ALA A 320 -4.04 10.50 -26.06
N LEU A 321 -5.35 10.72 -25.90
CA LEU A 321 -6.42 9.88 -26.48
C LEU A 321 -7.04 10.50 -27.75
N GLN A 322 -6.54 11.65 -28.22
CA GLN A 322 -6.97 12.33 -29.45
C GLN A 322 -6.06 11.95 -30.61
#